data_AF-A0A2A9EFG0-F1
#
_entry.id   AF-A0A2A9EFG0-F1
#
_cell.length_a   1.000
_cell.length_b   1.000
_cell.length_c   1.000
_cell.angle_alpha   90.00
_cell.angle_beta   90.00
_cell.angle_gamma   90.00
#
_symmetry.space_group_name_H-M   'P 1'
#
loop_
_entity.id
_entity.type
_entity.pdbx_description
1 polymer ?
#
loop_
_entity_poly.entity_id
_entity_poly.type
_entity_poly.pdbx_seq_one_letter_code
_entity_poly.pdbx_strand_id
1 'polypeptide(L)'
;MSVITSGARKLVATAATSALILTGAAVAAAPAGAATAKPTVTIGKIASVSVVEGATATIKPVVKTKGNVKVTSKTVTVTKDGKTVAKNKKSAKLGAGTYTVTTTVKYKTATTKRTNKKVKVALEDGMAPMMCKTSKVKKIKKFEMITHMADVACTDPKSKGTVRYSDVYFGYNKQDRAWYGADARGNAIAFEDLHRTKSQESYVIPVGTLKVSVKTTKKVWSKVKTKKSTQTLTITTK
;
A
#
# COMPACT_ATOMS: atom_id res chain seq x y z
N MET A 1 -59.26 15.59 -50.81
CA MET A 1 -59.46 15.92 -49.37
C MET A 1 -58.20 15.51 -48.62
N SER A 2 -57.63 16.46 -47.86
CA SER A 2 -56.82 16.34 -46.62
C SER A 2 -55.79 15.18 -46.48
N VAL A 3 -54.47 15.43 -46.45
CA VAL A 3 -53.59 15.79 -45.28
C VAL A 3 -53.96 14.94 -44.03
N ILE A 4 -53.08 14.15 -43.39
CA ILE A 4 -52.07 14.54 -42.38
C ILE A 4 -51.19 13.32 -41.96
N THR A 5 -49.90 13.63 -41.76
CA THR A 5 -48.74 13.02 -41.08
C THR A 5 -48.89 11.95 -39.97
N SER A 6 -47.87 11.08 -39.84
CA SER A 6 -46.96 10.88 -38.68
C SER A 6 -46.35 9.46 -38.73
N GLY A 7 -45.07 9.17 -38.50
CA GLY A 7 -44.03 9.96 -37.87
C GLY A 7 -42.63 9.39 -38.11
N ALA A 8 -41.66 10.30 -37.96
CA ALA A 8 -40.24 10.10 -38.10
C ALA A 8 -39.64 9.25 -36.97
N ARG A 9 -38.51 8.58 -37.27
CA ARG A 9 -37.22 8.77 -36.59
C ARG A 9 -36.24 7.69 -37.05
N LYS A 10 -35.15 8.13 -37.67
CA LYS A 10 -33.76 7.80 -37.31
C LYS A 10 -32.85 8.27 -38.43
N LEU A 11 -31.96 9.20 -38.10
CA LEU A 11 -30.61 9.35 -38.63
C LEU A 11 -30.05 10.67 -38.13
N VAL A 12 -29.15 10.63 -37.16
CA VAL A 12 -28.04 11.59 -37.08
C VAL A 12 -26.83 10.83 -36.55
N ALA A 13 -25.77 10.86 -37.35
CA ALA A 13 -24.46 10.33 -37.08
C ALA A 13 -23.70 11.24 -36.09
N THR A 14 -22.81 10.64 -35.30
CA THR A 14 -21.74 11.37 -34.63
C THR A 14 -20.45 10.62 -34.83
N ALA A 15 -19.53 11.25 -35.56
CA ALA A 15 -18.15 10.83 -35.71
C ALA A 15 -17.38 11.03 -34.40
N ALA A 16 -16.47 10.11 -34.09
CA ALA A 16 -15.44 10.32 -33.08
C ALA A 16 -14.13 9.65 -33.52
N THR A 17 -13.28 10.47 -34.15
CA THR A 17 -11.86 10.21 -34.35
C THR A 17 -11.12 10.52 -33.05
N SER A 18 -10.28 9.63 -32.54
CA SER A 18 -9.22 9.99 -31.56
C SER A 18 -8.13 8.89 -31.45
N ALA A 19 -6.96 9.25 -31.96
CA ALA A 19 -5.60 9.04 -31.45
C ALA A 19 -5.09 7.63 -31.07
N LEU A 20 -4.07 7.18 -31.83
CA LEU A 20 -3.02 6.26 -31.38
C LEU A 20 -2.38 6.74 -30.06
N ILE A 21 -2.21 5.82 -29.11
CA ILE A 21 -1.19 5.94 -28.06
C ILE A 21 -0.37 4.64 -28.07
N LEU A 22 0.84 4.73 -28.61
CA LEU A 22 1.93 3.81 -28.28
C LEU A 22 2.33 4.08 -26.82
N THR A 23 2.02 3.15 -25.91
CA THR A 23 2.69 3.09 -24.61
C THR A 23 3.47 1.79 -24.51
N GLY A 24 4.78 1.91 -24.72
CA GLY A 24 5.74 0.86 -24.39
C GLY A 24 5.59 0.48 -22.91
N ALA A 25 5.42 -0.81 -22.66
CA ALA A 25 5.41 -1.38 -21.33
C ALA A 25 6.81 -1.26 -20.71
N ALA A 26 7.08 -0.13 -20.06
CA ALA A 26 8.16 -0.04 -19.10
C ALA A 26 7.85 -1.01 -17.96
N VAL A 27 8.53 -2.16 -17.96
CA VAL A 27 8.61 -3.07 -16.81
C VAL A 27 9.31 -2.33 -15.68
N ALA A 28 8.55 -1.58 -14.90
CA ALA A 28 9.03 -0.96 -13.68
C ALA A 28 9.48 -2.08 -12.74
N ALA A 29 10.80 -2.28 -12.67
CA ALA A 29 11.44 -3.10 -11.67
C ALA A 29 10.91 -2.65 -10.29
N ALA A 30 10.29 -3.59 -9.56
CA ALA A 30 9.81 -3.32 -8.23
C ALA A 30 10.99 -2.76 -7.40
N PRO A 31 10.86 -1.59 -6.75
CA PRO A 31 11.97 -1.01 -6.01
C PRO A 31 12.42 -2.00 -4.95
N ALA A 32 13.70 -2.37 -5.01
CA ALA A 32 14.38 -3.16 -3.99
C ALA A 32 14.04 -2.57 -2.62
N GLY A 33 13.52 -3.42 -1.73
CA GLY A 33 12.95 -3.01 -0.46
C GLY A 33 13.97 -2.25 0.38
N ALA A 34 13.90 -0.92 0.35
CA ALA A 34 14.66 -0.07 1.25
C ALA A 34 14.38 -0.54 2.68
N ALA A 35 15.43 -1.03 3.35
CA ALA A 35 15.36 -1.50 4.72
C ALA A 35 14.64 -0.43 5.56
N THR A 36 13.46 -0.77 6.07
CA THR A 36 12.60 0.20 6.75
C THR A 36 13.33 0.70 7.99
N ALA A 37 13.85 1.93 7.94
CA ALA A 37 14.64 2.50 9.01
C ALA A 37 13.93 2.35 10.37
N LYS A 38 14.62 1.73 11.34
CA LYS A 38 14.07 1.46 12.68
C LYS A 38 13.53 2.75 13.29
N PRO A 39 12.24 2.80 13.69
CA PRO A 39 11.63 3.99 14.25
C PRO A 39 12.38 4.42 15.51
N THR A 40 12.96 5.62 15.50
CA THR A 40 13.84 6.10 16.58
C THR A 40 13.51 7.54 16.94
N VAL A 41 13.53 7.83 18.25
CA VAL A 41 13.41 9.18 18.81
C VAL A 41 14.65 9.50 19.61
N THR A 42 15.29 10.62 19.28
CA THR A 42 16.49 11.11 19.94
C THR A 42 16.21 12.48 20.54
N ILE A 43 16.50 12.63 21.83
CA ILE A 43 16.48 13.93 22.50
C ILE A 43 17.89 14.49 22.36
N GLY A 44 18.01 15.66 21.75
CA GLY A 44 19.28 16.33 21.54
C GLY A 44 19.68 17.18 22.75
N LYS A 45 20.97 17.52 22.79
CA LYS A 45 21.51 18.46 23.78
C LYS A 45 20.91 19.85 23.57
N ILE A 46 20.52 20.52 24.65
CA ILE A 46 20.16 21.94 24.64
C ILE A 46 21.46 22.72 24.84
N ALA A 47 21.78 23.62 23.93
CA ALA A 47 22.99 24.42 24.01
C ALA A 47 22.94 25.38 25.22
N SER A 48 24.08 25.56 25.88
CA SER A 48 24.27 26.64 26.85
C SER A 48 24.20 27.99 26.14
N VAL A 49 23.60 28.98 26.80
CA VAL A 49 23.35 30.30 26.21
C VAL A 49 23.86 31.36 27.18
N SER A 50 24.47 32.41 26.65
CA SER A 50 24.87 33.59 27.42
C SER A 50 23.83 34.70 27.23
N VAL A 51 23.39 35.35 28.31
CA VAL A 51 22.40 36.44 28.30
C VAL A 51 22.99 37.72 28.90
N VAL A 52 22.50 38.88 28.48
CA VAL A 52 22.82 40.15 29.15
C VAL A 52 22.25 40.13 30.57
N GLU A 53 22.88 40.84 31.50
CA GLU A 53 22.39 40.98 32.87
C GLU A 53 20.90 41.42 32.90
N GLY A 54 20.09 40.77 33.74
CA GLY A 54 18.64 40.98 33.81
C GLY A 54 17.82 40.35 32.68
N ALA A 55 18.43 39.82 31.61
CA ALA A 55 17.71 39.17 30.51
C ALA A 55 17.45 37.67 30.75
N THR A 56 16.58 37.08 29.93
CA THR A 56 16.20 35.65 30.02
C THR A 56 16.43 34.91 28.70
N ALA A 57 16.90 33.66 28.81
CA ALA A 57 17.00 32.73 27.68
C ALA A 57 15.73 31.87 27.58
N THR A 58 15.22 31.67 26.36
CA THR A 58 14.12 30.74 26.11
C THR A 58 14.64 29.37 25.74
N ILE A 59 14.38 28.39 26.59
CA ILE A 59 14.79 27.01 26.40
C ILE A 59 13.64 26.17 25.83
N LYS A 60 13.94 25.43 24.76
CA LYS A 60 13.01 24.52 24.08
C LYS A 60 13.60 23.10 24.00
N PRO A 61 12.76 22.05 24.08
CA PRO A 61 13.22 20.68 23.90
C PRO A 61 13.67 20.42 22.45
N VAL A 62 14.88 19.88 22.30
CA VAL A 62 15.44 19.47 21.00
C VAL A 62 15.13 17.99 20.78
N VAL A 63 14.31 17.67 19.77
CA VAL A 63 13.88 16.29 19.49
C VAL A 63 14.06 16.00 18.01
N LYS A 64 14.76 14.91 17.69
CA LYS A 64 14.95 14.38 16.34
C LYS A 64 14.23 13.05 16.21
N THR A 65 13.56 12.83 15.09
CA THR A 65 12.81 11.59 14.80
C THR A 65 13.28 10.98 13.49
N LYS A 66 13.43 9.65 13.45
CA LYS A 66 13.76 8.88 12.25
C LYS A 66 12.75 7.76 12.05
N GLY A 67 12.35 7.52 10.80
CA GLY A 67 11.39 6.47 10.42
C GLY A 67 9.93 6.81 10.78
N ASN A 68 9.09 5.78 10.93
CA ASN A 68 7.66 5.91 11.19
C ASN A 68 7.36 6.29 12.65
N VAL A 69 7.57 7.55 13.02
CA VAL A 69 7.32 8.09 14.36
C VAL A 69 6.31 9.23 14.30
N LYS A 70 5.39 9.28 15.26
CA LYS A 70 4.51 10.43 15.53
C LYS A 70 4.74 10.93 16.95
N VAL A 71 5.28 12.13 17.10
CA VAL A 71 5.40 12.79 18.40
C VAL A 71 4.03 13.33 18.80
N THR A 72 3.55 12.96 19.98
CA THR A 72 2.27 13.44 20.52
C THR A 72 2.46 14.58 21.51
N SER A 73 3.58 14.62 22.23
CA SER A 73 3.91 15.70 23.14
C SER A 73 5.41 15.83 23.34
N LYS A 74 5.87 17.07 23.51
CA LYS A 74 7.24 17.41 23.91
C LYS A 74 7.15 18.49 24.99
N THR A 75 7.71 18.21 26.15
CA THR A 75 7.69 19.13 27.30
C THR A 75 9.06 19.15 27.99
N VAL A 76 9.31 20.22 28.71
CA VAL A 76 10.46 20.41 29.58
C VAL A 76 9.97 20.64 31.01
N THR A 77 10.71 20.07 31.95
CA THR A 77 10.64 20.39 33.37
C THR A 77 12.03 20.88 33.75
N VAL A 78 12.10 22.03 34.40
CA VAL A 78 13.33 22.69 34.78
C VAL A 78 13.34 22.83 36.29
N THR A 79 14.44 22.42 36.91
CA THR A 79 14.72 22.62 38.33
C THR A 79 15.98 23.46 38.51
N LYS A 80 16.00 24.31 39.53
CA LYS A 80 17.15 25.09 39.99
C LYS A 80 17.29 24.82 41.48
N ASP A 81 18.46 24.37 41.93
CA ASP A 81 18.75 24.10 43.36
C ASP A 81 17.67 23.23 44.04
N GLY A 82 17.21 22.19 43.34
CA GLY A 82 16.15 21.28 43.81
C GLY A 82 14.72 21.82 43.68
N LYS A 83 14.51 23.12 43.42
CA LYS A 83 13.19 23.74 43.25
C LYS A 83 12.74 23.71 41.80
N THR A 84 11.48 23.36 41.55
CA THR A 84 10.92 23.34 40.19
C THR A 84 10.56 24.76 39.74
N VAL A 85 11.27 25.27 38.73
CA VAL A 85 11.01 26.60 38.16
C VAL A 85 10.05 26.53 36.97
N ALA A 86 10.00 25.40 36.26
CA ALA A 86 9.01 25.15 35.21
C ALA A 86 8.66 23.67 35.16
N LYS A 87 7.37 23.32 35.06
CA LYS A 87 6.90 21.92 34.99
C LYS A 87 6.08 21.67 33.75
N ASN A 88 6.45 20.64 32.98
CA ASN A 88 5.72 20.17 31.80
C ASN A 88 5.38 21.27 30.77
N LYS A 89 6.24 22.27 30.60
CA LYS A 89 6.01 23.38 29.65
C LYS A 89 6.60 23.04 28.27
N LYS A 90 6.09 23.64 27.19
CA LYS A 90 6.69 23.49 25.84
C LYS A 90 8.01 24.26 25.70
N SER A 91 8.19 25.29 26.53
CA SER A 91 9.37 26.12 26.64
C SER A 91 9.44 26.73 28.04
N ALA A 92 10.62 27.16 28.47
CA ALA A 92 10.82 27.90 29.72
C ALA A 92 11.71 29.13 29.46
N LYS A 93 11.40 30.27 30.09
CA LYS A 93 12.28 31.44 30.13
C LYS A 93 13.08 31.37 31.42
N LEU A 94 14.39 31.42 31.34
CA LEU A 94 15.30 31.24 32.45
C LEU A 94 16.32 32.37 32.46
N GLY A 95 16.60 32.95 33.62
CA GLY A 95 17.71 33.89 33.80
C GLY A 95 19.06 33.18 33.85
N ALA A 96 20.10 33.91 34.25
CA ALA A 96 21.41 33.33 34.51
C ALA A 96 21.37 32.32 35.67
N GLY A 97 22.19 31.27 35.55
CA GLY A 97 22.33 30.21 36.54
C GLY A 97 22.43 28.82 35.94
N THR A 98 22.59 27.84 36.83
CA THR A 98 22.66 26.42 36.48
C THR A 98 21.32 25.75 36.74
N TYR A 99 20.83 25.00 35.76
CA TYR A 99 19.52 24.36 35.79
C TYR A 99 19.64 22.89 35.41
N THR A 100 18.81 22.06 36.01
CA THR A 100 18.59 20.69 35.57
C THR A 100 17.33 20.66 34.69
N VAL A 101 17.51 20.38 33.40
CA VAL A 101 16.45 20.35 32.40
C VAL A 101 16.11 18.91 32.06
N THR A 102 14.90 18.49 32.42
CA THR A 102 14.33 17.19 32.03
C THR A 102 13.40 17.39 30.84
N THR A 103 13.79 16.88 29.68
CA THR A 103 12.93 16.82 28.50
C THR A 103 12.12 15.53 28.50
N THR A 104 10.81 15.63 28.38
CA THR A 104 9.89 14.49 28.23
C THR A 104 9.24 14.51 26.86
N VAL A 105 9.36 13.40 26.12
CA VAL A 105 8.76 13.22 24.79
C VAL A 105 7.82 12.03 24.82
N LYS A 106 6.55 12.27 24.49
CA LYS A 106 5.55 11.21 24.24
C LYS A 106 5.43 10.99 22.74
N TYR A 107 5.48 9.73 22.30
CA TYR A 107 5.48 9.39 20.87
C TYR A 107 4.81 8.04 20.60
N LYS A 108 4.37 7.83 19.36
CA LYS A 108 3.92 6.54 18.83
C LYS A 108 4.85 6.12 17.69
N THR A 109 5.14 4.83 17.59
CA THR A 109 5.85 4.25 16.46
C THR A 109 4.87 3.47 15.60
N ALA A 110 4.98 3.57 14.28
CA ALA A 110 4.12 2.84 13.36
C ALA A 110 4.87 1.65 12.74
N THR A 111 4.18 0.53 12.66
CA THR A 111 4.60 -0.63 11.86
C THR A 111 3.60 -0.82 10.72
N THR A 112 4.09 -1.36 9.60
CA THR A 112 3.23 -1.70 8.45
C THR A 112 2.77 -3.14 8.62
N LYS A 113 1.49 -3.34 8.89
CA LYS A 113 0.89 -4.67 8.90
C LYS A 113 0.42 -4.99 7.49
N ARG A 114 0.88 -6.12 6.95
CA ARG A 114 0.38 -6.68 5.69
C ARG A 114 -0.74 -7.66 5.99
N THR A 115 -1.86 -7.52 5.31
CA THR A 115 -3.01 -8.41 5.46
C THR A 115 -3.53 -8.82 4.10
N ASN A 116 -4.03 -10.04 4.01
CA ASN A 116 -4.73 -10.49 2.81
C ASN A 116 -6.22 -10.21 3.00
N LYS A 117 -6.83 -9.50 2.04
CA LYS A 117 -8.27 -9.28 1.99
C LYS A 117 -8.83 -9.98 0.76
N LYS A 118 -9.91 -10.72 0.93
CA LYS A 118 -10.68 -11.25 -0.21
C LYS A 118 -11.57 -10.16 -0.78
N VAL A 119 -11.49 -9.94 -2.09
CA VAL A 119 -12.27 -8.93 -2.82
C VAL A 119 -13.05 -9.63 -3.93
N LYS A 120 -14.31 -9.25 -4.14
CA LYS A 120 -15.12 -9.76 -5.25
C LYS A 120 -14.64 -9.12 -6.56
N VAL A 121 -14.46 -9.93 -7.60
CA VAL A 121 -14.16 -9.46 -8.96
C VAL A 121 -15.49 -9.21 -9.68
N ALA A 122 -15.56 -8.12 -10.43
CA ALA A 122 -16.71 -7.84 -11.28
C ALA A 122 -16.71 -8.79 -12.48
N LEU A 123 -17.88 -9.30 -12.85
CA LEU A 123 -18.06 -10.17 -14.01
C LEU A 123 -18.79 -9.39 -15.09
N GLU A 124 -18.31 -9.50 -16.33
CA GLU A 124 -18.92 -8.98 -17.55
C GLU A 124 -19.43 -10.20 -18.33
N ASP A 125 -20.75 -10.28 -18.57
CA ASP A 125 -21.42 -11.42 -19.20
C ASP A 125 -21.08 -12.79 -18.58
N GLY A 126 -20.93 -12.82 -17.24
CA GLY A 126 -20.59 -14.02 -16.48
C GLY A 126 -19.09 -14.39 -16.52
N MET A 127 -18.27 -13.60 -17.20
CA MET A 127 -16.82 -13.83 -17.33
C MET A 127 -16.01 -12.75 -16.61
N ALA A 128 -14.83 -13.12 -16.13
CA ALA A 128 -13.85 -12.19 -15.58
C ALA A 128 -12.64 -12.11 -16.53
N PRO A 129 -12.34 -10.95 -17.14
CA PRO A 129 -11.10 -10.76 -17.87
C PRO A 129 -9.93 -10.69 -16.86
N MET A 130 -8.95 -11.57 -17.01
CA MET A 130 -7.83 -11.69 -16.08
C MET A 130 -6.49 -11.87 -16.81
N MET A 131 -5.41 -11.50 -16.12
CA MET A 131 -4.05 -11.86 -16.54
C MET A 131 -3.68 -13.20 -15.94
N CYS A 132 -3.73 -14.27 -16.73
CA CYS A 132 -3.48 -15.62 -16.25
C CYS A 132 -2.11 -16.14 -16.70
N LYS A 133 -1.49 -16.95 -15.85
CA LYS A 133 -0.25 -17.66 -16.12
C LYS A 133 -0.41 -19.12 -15.70
N THR A 134 0.00 -20.01 -16.59
CA THR A 134 0.06 -21.45 -16.34
C THR A 134 1.41 -21.82 -15.73
N SER A 135 1.41 -22.91 -14.98
CA SER A 135 2.60 -23.54 -14.42
C SER A 135 2.37 -25.04 -14.28
N LYS A 136 3.46 -25.81 -14.22
CA LYS A 136 3.39 -27.28 -14.14
C LYS A 136 2.50 -27.93 -15.21
N VAL A 137 2.57 -27.39 -16.43
CA VAL A 137 1.85 -27.96 -17.57
C VAL A 137 2.39 -29.37 -17.80
N LYS A 138 1.52 -30.37 -17.74
CA LYS A 138 1.84 -31.77 -18.00
C LYS A 138 0.84 -32.38 -18.96
N LYS A 139 1.35 -33.22 -19.86
CA LYS A 139 0.51 -34.05 -20.72
C LYS A 139 -0.07 -35.19 -19.90
N ILE A 140 -1.34 -35.48 -20.09
CA ILE A 140 -2.03 -36.59 -19.44
C ILE A 140 -2.54 -37.58 -20.48
N LYS A 141 -2.95 -38.78 -20.04
CA LYS A 141 -3.60 -39.75 -20.92
C LYS A 141 -4.85 -39.07 -21.50
N LYS A 142 -4.96 -39.07 -22.83
CA LYS A 142 -6.06 -38.41 -23.54
C LYS A 142 -7.39 -38.99 -23.05
N PHE A 143 -8.28 -38.10 -22.63
CA PHE A 143 -9.66 -38.41 -22.29
C PHE A 143 -10.53 -37.41 -23.04
N GLU A 144 -11.26 -37.90 -24.06
CA GLU A 144 -11.98 -37.05 -25.01
C GLU A 144 -11.07 -35.97 -25.65
N MET A 145 -11.40 -34.69 -25.42
CA MET A 145 -10.62 -33.54 -25.91
C MET A 145 -9.54 -33.09 -24.91
N ILE A 146 -9.55 -33.62 -23.68
CA ILE A 146 -8.63 -33.25 -22.62
C ILE A 146 -7.30 -33.98 -22.81
N THR A 147 -6.22 -33.21 -22.84
CA THR A 147 -4.87 -33.73 -23.11
C THR A 147 -3.81 -33.22 -22.15
N HIS A 148 -4.08 -32.12 -21.45
CA HIS A 148 -3.12 -31.48 -20.56
C HIS A 148 -3.74 -31.15 -19.21
N MET A 149 -2.90 -31.02 -18.20
CA MET A 149 -3.25 -30.49 -16.90
C MET A 149 -2.24 -29.43 -16.47
N ALA A 150 -2.70 -28.36 -15.82
CA ALA A 150 -1.83 -27.29 -15.35
C ALA A 150 -2.35 -26.60 -14.09
N ASP A 151 -1.44 -26.03 -13.32
CA ASP A 151 -1.76 -25.04 -12.28
C ASP A 151 -1.91 -23.67 -12.96
N VAL A 152 -2.98 -22.93 -12.64
CA VAL A 152 -3.26 -21.61 -13.21
C VAL A 152 -3.30 -20.56 -12.11
N ALA A 153 -2.58 -19.46 -12.31
CA ALA A 153 -2.68 -18.27 -11.46
C ALA A 153 -3.20 -17.09 -12.29
N CYS A 154 -4.34 -16.55 -11.90
CA CYS A 154 -4.98 -15.41 -12.57
C CYS A 154 -4.97 -14.17 -11.68
N THR A 155 -4.55 -13.04 -12.23
CA THR A 155 -4.51 -11.75 -11.56
C THR A 155 -5.54 -10.81 -12.19
N ASP A 156 -6.43 -10.26 -11.37
CA ASP A 156 -7.38 -9.25 -11.82
C ASP A 156 -6.63 -7.94 -12.13
N PRO A 157 -6.73 -7.39 -13.36
CA PRO A 157 -6.04 -6.17 -13.73
C PRO A 157 -6.47 -4.96 -12.90
N LYS A 158 -7.70 -4.95 -12.38
CA LYS A 158 -8.26 -3.82 -11.60
C LYS A 158 -7.80 -3.87 -10.14
N SER A 159 -8.12 -4.93 -9.40
CA SER A 159 -7.79 -5.05 -7.97
C SER A 159 -6.36 -5.52 -7.68
N LYS A 160 -5.64 -6.02 -8.69
CA LYS A 160 -4.35 -6.71 -8.57
C LYS A 160 -4.39 -7.93 -7.65
N GLY A 161 -5.59 -8.41 -7.32
CA GLY A 161 -5.78 -9.63 -6.54
C GLY A 161 -5.49 -10.85 -7.39
N THR A 162 -5.01 -11.92 -6.75
CA THR A 162 -4.72 -13.19 -7.44
C THR A 162 -5.66 -14.30 -6.96
N VAL A 163 -6.07 -15.16 -7.88
CA VAL A 163 -6.71 -16.45 -7.65
C VAL A 163 -5.83 -17.55 -8.24
N ARG A 164 -5.84 -18.73 -7.64
CA ARG A 164 -5.09 -19.90 -8.10
C ARG A 164 -6.03 -21.07 -8.25
N TYR A 165 -5.86 -21.79 -9.34
CA TYR A 165 -6.52 -23.03 -9.67
C TYR A 165 -5.43 -24.09 -9.78
N SER A 166 -5.63 -25.21 -9.13
CA SER A 166 -4.73 -26.36 -9.22
C SER A 166 -5.38 -27.41 -10.08
N ASP A 167 -4.56 -28.18 -10.80
CA ASP A 167 -5.02 -29.35 -11.56
C ASP A 167 -6.18 -29.01 -12.53
N VAL A 168 -6.04 -27.91 -13.28
CA VAL A 168 -7.00 -27.53 -14.32
C VAL A 168 -6.75 -28.39 -15.55
N TYR A 169 -7.80 -29.08 -16.01
CA TYR A 169 -7.74 -29.99 -17.15
C TYR A 169 -8.04 -29.23 -18.43
N PHE A 170 -7.14 -29.31 -19.42
CA PHE A 170 -7.22 -28.55 -20.67
C PHE A 170 -7.37 -29.46 -21.89
N GLY A 171 -8.27 -29.04 -22.79
CA GLY A 171 -8.38 -29.51 -24.17
C GLY A 171 -8.12 -28.39 -25.17
N TYR A 172 -7.57 -28.72 -26.33
CA TYR A 172 -7.29 -27.76 -27.40
C TYR A 172 -8.41 -27.80 -28.45
N ASN A 173 -9.07 -26.68 -28.69
CA ASN A 173 -9.98 -26.53 -29.81
C ASN A 173 -9.22 -26.00 -31.04
N LYS A 174 -9.26 -26.76 -32.14
CA LYS A 174 -8.62 -26.37 -33.40
C LYS A 174 -9.33 -25.20 -34.10
N GLN A 175 -10.65 -25.07 -33.93
CA GLN A 175 -11.43 -24.01 -34.58
C GLN A 175 -11.07 -22.64 -34.02
N ASP A 176 -11.09 -22.52 -32.69
CA ASP A 176 -10.78 -21.27 -31.99
C ASP A 176 -9.27 -21.07 -31.77
N ARG A 177 -8.47 -22.07 -32.09
CA ARG A 177 -7.02 -22.14 -31.82
C ARG A 177 -6.67 -21.87 -30.35
N ALA A 178 -7.56 -22.23 -29.43
CA ALA A 178 -7.45 -21.95 -28.01
C ALA A 178 -7.57 -23.22 -27.15
N TRP A 179 -7.00 -23.14 -25.96
CA TRP A 179 -7.08 -24.12 -24.91
C TRP A 179 -8.21 -23.75 -23.95
N TYR A 180 -9.14 -24.68 -23.75
CA TYR A 180 -10.22 -24.55 -22.80
C TYR A 180 -10.02 -25.56 -21.69
N GLY A 181 -10.18 -25.13 -20.45
CA GLY A 181 -10.06 -26.02 -19.32
C GLY A 181 -11.01 -25.70 -18.20
N ALA A 182 -11.23 -26.69 -17.35
CA ALA A 182 -12.06 -26.57 -16.16
C ALA A 182 -11.32 -27.17 -14.95
N ASP A 183 -11.48 -26.54 -13.80
CA ASP A 183 -11.06 -27.13 -12.53
C ASP A 183 -12.13 -28.11 -12.00
N ALA A 184 -11.81 -28.84 -10.94
CA ALA A 184 -12.75 -29.78 -10.31
C ALA A 184 -14.02 -29.13 -9.73
N ARG A 185 -14.08 -27.79 -9.66
CA ARG A 185 -15.25 -27.04 -9.20
C ARG A 185 -16.09 -26.50 -10.35
N GLY A 186 -15.69 -26.76 -11.60
CA GLY A 186 -16.36 -26.30 -12.80
C GLY A 186 -16.00 -24.88 -13.23
N ASN A 187 -14.97 -24.25 -12.65
CA ASN A 187 -14.51 -22.94 -13.11
C ASN A 187 -13.82 -23.11 -14.46
N ALA A 188 -14.36 -22.50 -15.50
CA ALA A 188 -13.80 -22.56 -16.84
C ALA A 188 -12.74 -21.47 -17.06
N ILE A 189 -11.70 -21.81 -17.80
CA ILE A 189 -10.56 -20.94 -18.13
C ILE A 189 -10.17 -21.17 -19.58
N ALA A 190 -9.92 -20.09 -20.32
CA ALA A 190 -9.47 -20.15 -21.71
C ALA A 190 -8.08 -19.51 -21.90
N PHE A 191 -7.22 -20.13 -22.69
CA PHE A 191 -5.89 -19.62 -23.05
C PHE A 191 -5.65 -19.73 -24.54
N GLU A 192 -5.02 -18.74 -25.16
CA GLU A 192 -4.53 -18.88 -26.54
C GLU A 192 -3.35 -19.86 -26.59
N ASP A 193 -2.38 -19.71 -25.68
CA ASP A 193 -1.21 -20.58 -25.60
C ASP A 193 -1.01 -21.10 -24.16
N LEU A 194 -1.35 -22.37 -23.93
CA LEU A 194 -1.20 -23.03 -22.64
C LEU A 194 0.26 -23.09 -22.14
N HIS A 195 1.24 -23.12 -23.06
CA HIS A 195 2.65 -23.28 -22.74
C HIS A 195 3.38 -21.94 -22.54
N ARG A 196 2.67 -20.82 -22.72
CA ARG A 196 3.24 -19.49 -22.54
C ARG A 196 3.70 -19.27 -21.10
N THR A 197 5.00 -18.98 -20.94
CA THR A 197 5.62 -18.79 -19.61
C THR A 197 5.33 -17.42 -19.00
N LYS A 198 4.89 -16.46 -19.80
CA LYS A 198 4.47 -15.11 -19.38
C LYS A 198 2.96 -15.08 -19.16
N SER A 199 2.51 -14.16 -18.32
CA SER A 199 1.08 -13.89 -18.17
C SER A 199 0.48 -13.44 -19.49
N GLN A 200 -0.75 -13.89 -19.77
CA GLN A 200 -1.53 -13.53 -20.94
C GLN A 200 -2.95 -13.17 -20.51
N GLU A 201 -3.63 -12.40 -21.35
CA GLU A 201 -5.06 -12.15 -21.19
C GLU A 201 -5.82 -13.46 -21.36
N SER A 202 -6.80 -13.66 -20.50
CA SER A 202 -7.56 -14.89 -20.40
C SER A 202 -8.91 -14.59 -19.77
N TYR A 203 -9.90 -15.42 -20.06
CA TYR A 203 -11.23 -15.32 -19.50
C TYR A 203 -11.41 -16.44 -18.47
N VAL A 204 -11.86 -16.04 -17.28
CA VAL A 204 -12.24 -16.96 -16.21
C VAL A 204 -13.74 -16.90 -16.05
N ILE A 205 -14.41 -18.05 -16.14
CA ILE A 205 -15.85 -18.19 -15.97
C ILE A 205 -16.09 -18.93 -14.65
N PRO A 206 -16.33 -18.21 -13.54
CA PRO A 206 -16.57 -18.84 -12.25
C PRO A 206 -17.98 -19.45 -12.17
N VAL A 207 -18.14 -20.54 -11.42
CA VAL A 207 -19.47 -21.15 -11.12
C VAL A 207 -20.30 -20.30 -10.12
N GLY A 208 -19.85 -19.08 -9.83
CA GLY A 208 -20.48 -18.18 -8.88
C GLY A 208 -19.68 -16.90 -8.73
N THR A 209 -19.49 -16.42 -7.50
CA THR A 209 -18.68 -15.20 -7.30
C THR A 209 -17.19 -15.50 -7.36
N LEU A 210 -16.46 -14.79 -8.22
CA LEU A 210 -15.01 -14.82 -8.18
C LEU A 210 -14.48 -13.91 -7.06
N LYS A 211 -13.66 -14.47 -6.17
CA LYS A 211 -12.99 -13.73 -5.09
C LYS A 211 -11.48 -13.87 -5.23
N VAL A 212 -10.79 -12.74 -5.30
CA VAL A 212 -9.33 -12.68 -5.36
C VAL A 212 -8.73 -12.23 -4.03
N SER A 213 -7.53 -12.71 -3.74
CA SER A 213 -6.77 -12.28 -2.56
C SER A 213 -5.92 -11.06 -2.90
N VAL A 214 -6.20 -9.93 -2.26
CA VAL A 214 -5.44 -8.68 -2.41
C VAL A 214 -4.60 -8.45 -1.15
N LYS A 215 -3.31 -8.18 -1.34
CA LYS A 215 -2.42 -7.76 -0.25
C LYS A 215 -2.69 -6.29 0.05
N THR A 216 -3.17 -6.00 1.24
CA THR A 216 -3.36 -4.64 1.74
C THR A 216 -2.33 -4.32 2.82
N THR A 217 -1.91 -3.06 2.87
CA THR A 217 -1.00 -2.56 3.90
C THR A 217 -1.71 -1.53 4.76
N LYS A 218 -1.72 -1.74 6.07
CA LYS A 218 -2.23 -0.76 7.03
C LYS A 218 -1.14 -0.33 7.98
N LYS A 219 -1.02 0.98 8.20
CA LYS A 219 -0.15 1.54 9.24
C LYS A 219 -0.82 1.32 10.60
N VAL A 220 -0.15 0.58 11.49
CA VAL A 220 -0.61 0.31 12.85
C VAL A 220 0.27 1.07 13.82
N TRP A 221 -0.33 1.93 14.63
CA TRP A 221 0.38 2.72 15.62
C TRP A 221 0.51 1.95 16.94
N SER A 222 1.67 2.03 17.58
CA SER A 222 1.87 1.53 18.93
C SER A 222 1.07 2.32 19.96
N LYS A 223 0.96 1.77 21.17
CA LYS A 223 0.65 2.55 22.38
C LYS A 223 1.64 3.73 22.50
N VAL A 224 1.22 4.77 23.22
CA VAL A 224 2.07 5.93 23.49
C VAL A 224 3.25 5.48 24.36
N LYS A 225 4.46 5.75 23.87
CA LYS A 225 5.72 5.56 24.58
C LYS A 225 6.21 6.90 25.11
N THR A 226 6.94 6.87 26.21
CA THR A 226 7.56 8.06 26.80
C THR A 226 9.07 7.89 26.81
N LYS A 227 9.80 8.90 26.34
CA LYS A 227 11.26 9.00 26.48
C LYS A 227 11.58 10.25 27.27
N LYS A 228 12.47 10.13 28.24
CA LYS A 228 12.97 11.23 29.05
C LYS A 228 14.48 11.36 28.88
N SER A 229 14.99 12.57 29.01
CA SER A 229 16.42 12.85 29.10
C SER A 229 16.60 14.06 29.98
N THR A 230 17.53 13.94 30.92
CA THR A 230 17.88 14.98 31.87
C THR A 230 19.29 15.45 31.57
N GLN A 231 19.49 16.76 31.56
CA GLN A 231 20.79 17.37 31.32
C GLN A 231 20.93 18.66 32.11
N THR A 232 22.17 19.00 32.46
CA THR A 232 22.51 20.28 33.08
C THR A 232 22.65 21.34 32.00
N LEU A 233 22.05 22.50 32.25
CA LEU A 233 22.11 23.68 31.40
C LEU A 233 22.66 24.84 32.23
N THR A 234 23.72 25.47 31.73
CA THR A 234 24.26 26.68 32.34
C THR A 234 23.94 27.87 31.43
N ILE A 235 23.34 28.90 32.03
CA ILE A 235 23.10 30.19 31.38
C ILE A 235 24.04 31.19 32.05
N THR A 236 25.01 31.71 31.30
CA THR A 236 25.98 32.68 31.81
C THR A 236 25.52 34.10 31.53
N THR A 237 25.93 35.03 32.39
CA THR A 237 25.81 36.45 32.10
C THR A 237 26.97 36.87 31.20
N LYS A 238 26.70 37.73 30.21
CA LYS A 238 27.74 38.44 29.45
C LYS A 238 28.08 39.75 30.10
#